data_AF-A0A5K0WH80-F1
#
_entry.id   AF-A0A5K0WH80-F1
#
_cell.length_a   1.000
_cell.length_b   1.000
_cell.length_c   1.000
_cell.angle_alpha   90.00
_cell.angle_beta   90.00
_cell.angle_gamma   90.00
#
_symmetry.space_group_name_H-M   'P 1'
#
loop_
_entity.id
_entity.type
_entity.pdbx_description
1 polymer ?
#
loop_
_entity_poly.entity_id
_entity_poly.type
_entity_poly.pdbx_seq_one_letter_code
_entity_poly.pdbx_strand_id
1 'polypeptide(L)'
;LKPTVSFADQIMYTGFAYAARSGASVGIDDMVIPAKKSNIIHEAEIEVAEIQEQFQSGLVTAGERYNKVIDIWAAANERVAKAMMENLSTESVFNKKGEKQKQISFNSIFMMADSGARGSAAQIRQLAGMRGLMAKPDGSIIETPITANFRE
;
A
#
# COMPACT_ATOMS: atom_id res chain seq x y z
N LEU A 1 -6.80 -26.00 -32.25
CA LEU A 1 -6.50 -24.54 -32.26
C LEU A 1 -7.75 -23.67 -32.47
N LYS A 2 -8.66 -23.97 -33.42
CA LYS A 2 -9.91 -23.20 -33.61
C LYS A 2 -10.78 -23.01 -32.35
N PRO A 3 -10.99 -24.02 -31.47
CA PRO A 3 -11.79 -23.84 -30.26
C PRO A 3 -11.18 -22.85 -29.26
N THR A 4 -9.86 -22.84 -29.13
CA THR A 4 -9.12 -21.93 -28.24
C THR A 4 -9.25 -20.48 -28.70
N VAL A 5 -9.18 -20.23 -30.01
CA VAL A 5 -9.37 -18.89 -30.58
C VAL A 5 -10.79 -18.38 -30.31
N SER A 6 -11.81 -19.20 -30.60
CA SER A 6 -13.20 -18.83 -30.32
C SER A 6 -13.48 -18.60 -28.83
N PHE A 7 -12.81 -19.35 -27.95
CA PHE A 7 -12.95 -19.19 -26.51
C PHE A 7 -12.30 -17.89 -26.00
N ALA A 8 -11.12 -17.55 -26.51
CA ALA A 8 -10.45 -16.28 -26.17
C ALA A 8 -11.30 -15.06 -26.57
N ASP A 9 -11.91 -15.09 -27.76
CA ASP A 9 -12.82 -14.04 -28.22
C ASP A 9 -14.04 -13.92 -27.30
N GLN A 10 -14.66 -15.05 -26.93
CA GLN A 10 -15.81 -15.05 -26.03
C GLN A 10 -15.47 -14.52 -24.63
N ILE A 11 -14.29 -14.86 -24.09
CA ILE A 11 -13.79 -14.30 -22.82
C ILE A 11 -13.67 -12.78 -22.94
N MET A 12 -13.07 -12.29 -24.03
CA MET A 12 -12.88 -10.85 -24.24
C MET A 12 -14.22 -10.10 -24.26
N TYR A 13 -15.17 -10.53 -25.10
CA TYR A 13 -16.46 -9.85 -25.22
C TYR A 13 -17.26 -9.90 -23.92
N THR A 14 -17.26 -11.06 -23.25
CA THR A 14 -17.96 -11.23 -21.97
C THR A 14 -17.32 -10.35 -20.90
N GLY A 15 -15.99 -10.34 -20.81
CA GLY A 15 -15.24 -9.53 -19.86
C GLY A 15 -15.53 -8.04 -20.03
N PHE A 16 -15.46 -7.50 -21.25
CA PHE A 16 -15.77 -6.09 -21.50
C PHE A 16 -17.22 -5.73 -21.20
N ALA A 17 -18.18 -6.60 -21.54
CA ALA A 17 -19.60 -6.35 -21.28
C ALA A 17 -19.90 -6.26 -19.77
N TYR A 18 -19.34 -7.15 -18.95
CA TYR A 18 -19.53 -7.12 -17.50
C TYR A 18 -18.67 -6.07 -16.79
N ALA A 19 -17.47 -5.77 -17.30
CA ALA A 19 -16.64 -4.68 -16.78
C ALA A 19 -17.33 -3.31 -16.96
N ALA A 20 -18.03 -3.08 -18.07
CA ALA A 20 -18.82 -1.87 -18.25
C ALA A 20 -20.02 -1.81 -17.30
N ARG A 21 -20.66 -2.96 -17.02
CA ARG A 21 -21.80 -3.06 -16.09
C ARG A 21 -21.42 -2.97 -14.62
N SER A 22 -20.18 -3.32 -14.25
CA SER A 22 -19.74 -3.28 -12.85
C SER A 22 -19.67 -1.86 -12.31
N GLY A 23 -19.52 -0.86 -13.18
CA GLY A 23 -19.44 0.55 -12.78
C GLY A 23 -18.23 0.86 -11.88
N ALA A 24 -17.21 0.00 -11.89
CA ALA A 24 -16.00 0.19 -11.10
C ALA A 24 -15.34 1.53 -11.51
N SER A 25 -15.24 2.43 -10.55
CA SER A 25 -14.66 3.77 -10.71
C SER A 25 -13.67 4.04 -9.59
N VAL A 26 -12.79 5.03 -9.77
CA VAL A 26 -11.80 5.42 -8.77
C VAL A 26 -12.09 6.85 -8.33
N GLY A 27 -12.49 7.00 -7.06
CA GLY A 27 -12.66 8.28 -6.38
C GLY A 27 -11.60 8.53 -5.32
N ILE A 28 -11.61 9.75 -4.76
CA ILE A 28 -10.73 10.13 -3.64
C ILE A 28 -11.08 9.36 -2.35
N ASP A 29 -12.35 9.01 -2.17
CA ASP A 29 -12.82 8.28 -0.99
C ASP A 29 -12.46 6.80 -1.02
N ASP A 30 -12.20 6.24 -2.20
CA ASP A 30 -11.72 4.87 -2.35
C ASP A 30 -10.29 4.70 -1.80
N MET A 31 -9.52 5.79 -1.70
CA MET A 31 -8.14 5.79 -1.22
C MET A 31 -8.06 5.83 0.31
N VAL A 32 -8.59 4.84 1.01
CA VAL A 32 -8.68 4.84 2.48
C VAL A 32 -7.30 4.79 3.14
N ILE A 33 -6.96 5.83 3.89
CA ILE A 33 -5.72 5.90 4.68
C ILE A 33 -5.93 5.10 5.97
N PRO A 34 -5.04 4.15 6.31
CA PRO A 34 -5.18 3.38 7.54
C PRO A 34 -4.92 4.26 8.77
N ALA A 35 -5.80 4.23 9.76
CA ALA A 35 -5.63 4.98 11.01
C ALA A 35 -4.35 4.59 11.77
N LYS A 36 -3.85 3.37 11.57
CA LYS A 36 -2.58 2.89 12.15
C LYS A 36 -1.34 3.58 11.58
N LYS A 37 -1.46 4.31 10.46
CA LYS A 37 -0.33 4.97 9.79
C LYS A 37 0.45 5.89 10.74
N SER A 38 -0.24 6.74 11.49
CA SER A 38 0.40 7.69 12.42
C SER A 38 1.24 6.97 13.47
N ASN A 39 0.72 5.86 14.00
CA ASN A 39 1.41 5.10 15.03
C ASN A 39 2.66 4.42 14.47
N ILE A 40 2.57 3.83 13.27
CA ILE A 40 3.72 3.19 12.61
C ILE A 40 4.82 4.21 12.31
N ILE A 41 4.46 5.42 11.86
CA ILE A 41 5.42 6.49 11.61
C ILE A 41 6.07 6.91 12.94
N HIS A 42 5.29 7.10 13.99
CA HIS A 42 5.82 7.51 15.29
C HIS A 42 6.76 6.46 15.89
N GLU A 43 6.42 5.17 15.79
CA GLU A 43 7.30 4.07 16.20
C GLU A 43 8.65 4.12 15.44
N ALA A 44 8.61 4.32 14.12
CA ALA A 44 9.81 4.44 13.30
C ALA A 44 10.65 5.68 13.66
N GLU A 45 10.01 6.81 13.96
CA GLU A 45 10.69 8.03 14.40
C GLU A 45 11.41 7.82 15.75
N ILE A 46 10.79 7.09 16.68
CA ILE A 46 11.42 6.73 17.96
C ILE A 46 12.64 5.82 17.72
N GLU A 47 12.49 4.78 16.88
CA GLU A 47 13.59 3.87 16.53
C GLU A 47 14.77 4.65 15.91
N VAL A 48 14.50 5.61 15.01
CA VAL A 48 15.53 6.47 14.40
C VAL A 48 16.19 7.38 15.45
N ALA A 49 15.41 7.95 16.37
CA ALA A 49 15.94 8.79 17.44
C ALA A 49 16.90 8.01 18.36
N GLU A 50 16.57 6.76 18.70
CA GLU A 50 17.43 5.89 19.49
C GLU A 50 18.76 5.59 18.78
N ILE A 51 18.72 5.30 17.47
CA ILE A 51 19.94 5.11 16.68
C ILE A 51 20.78 6.40 16.61
N GLN A 52 20.13 7.56 16.55
CA GLN A 52 20.81 8.84 16.55
C GLN A 52 21.48 9.14 17.91
N GLU A 53 20.89 8.71 19.03
CA GLU A 53 21.49 8.81 20.37
C GLU A 53 22.68 7.86 20.53
N GLN A 54 22.57 6.63 20.03
CA GLN A 54 23.67 5.66 19.99
C GLN A 54 24.87 6.20 19.20
N PHE A 55 24.61 6.89 18.08
CA PHE A 55 25.65 7.54 17.29
C PHE A 55 26.34 8.66 18.06
N GLN A 56 25.58 9.51 18.76
CA GLN A 56 26.14 10.59 19.60
C GLN A 56 26.97 10.04 20.76
N SER A 57 26.59 8.87 21.28
CA SER A 57 27.32 8.17 22.35
C SER A 57 28.55 7.39 21.86
N GLY A 58 28.83 7.38 20.55
CA GLY A 58 29.97 6.69 19.95
C GLY A 58 29.82 5.17 19.86
N LEU A 59 28.60 4.63 20.03
CA LEU A 59 28.32 3.19 19.97
C LEU A 59 28.23 2.65 18.55
N VAL A 60 27.88 3.51 17.57
CA VAL A 60 27.73 3.13 16.15
C VAL A 60 28.49 4.09 15.24
N THR A 61 28.95 3.59 14.09
CA THR A 61 29.61 4.42 13.08
C THR A 61 28.61 5.16 12.20
N ALA A 62 29.07 6.19 11.47
CA ALA A 62 28.21 6.97 10.58
C ALA A 62 27.58 6.13 9.44
N GLY A 63 28.32 5.14 8.92
CA GLY A 63 27.83 4.23 7.88
C GLY A 63 26.80 3.23 8.39
N GLU A 64 27.02 2.66 9.58
CA GLU A 64 26.04 1.77 10.23
C GLU A 64 24.76 2.50 10.60
N ARG A 65 24.87 3.73 11.12
CA ARG A 65 23.73 4.60 11.39
C ARG A 65 22.89 4.81 10.13
N TYR A 66 23.53 5.17 9.02
CA TYR A 66 22.85 5.41 7.74
C TYR A 66 22.10 4.17 7.24
N ASN A 67 22.74 3.00 7.24
CA ASN A 67 22.09 1.76 6.81
C ASN A 67 20.92 1.38 7.72
N LYS A 68 21.09 1.48 9.05
CA LYS A 68 20.03 1.22 10.03
C LYS A 68 18.82 2.14 9.84
N VAL A 69 19.04 3.44 9.64
CA VAL A 69 17.95 4.40 9.41
C VAL A 69 17.17 4.06 8.14
N ILE A 70 17.86 3.68 7.06
CA ILE A 70 17.22 3.23 5.82
C ILE A 70 16.37 1.98 6.06
N ASP A 71 16.92 0.99 6.76
CA ASP A 71 16.21 -0.26 7.04
C ASP A 71 14.96 -0.03 7.89
N ILE A 72 15.03 0.82 8.91
CA ILE A 72 13.89 1.20 9.76
C ILE A 72 12.79 1.83 8.89
N TRP A 73 13.13 2.80 8.04
CA TRP A 73 12.15 3.45 7.18
C TRP A 73 11.60 2.53 6.09
N ALA A 74 12.41 1.64 5.52
CA ALA A 74 11.96 0.64 4.58
C ALA A 74 10.95 -0.32 5.22
N ALA A 75 11.24 -0.78 6.45
CA ALA A 75 10.36 -1.65 7.23
C ALA A 75 9.07 -0.94 7.63
N ALA A 76 9.14 0.29 8.13
CA ALA A 76 7.97 1.10 8.49
C ALA A 76 7.05 1.29 7.28
N ASN A 77 7.62 1.58 6.13
CA ASN A 77 6.89 1.78 4.89
C ASN A 77 6.20 0.48 4.42
N GLU A 78 6.81 -0.69 4.65
CA GLU A 78 6.16 -2.00 4.42
C GLU A 78 5.04 -2.29 5.42
N ARG A 79 5.23 -1.95 6.71
CA ARG A 79 4.18 -2.06 7.73
C ARG A 79 2.96 -1.20 7.38
N VAL A 80 3.16 0.03 6.90
CA VAL A 80 2.08 0.92 6.43
C VAL A 80 1.36 0.31 5.22
N ALA A 81 2.10 -0.22 4.25
CA ALA A 81 1.52 -0.86 3.07
C ALA A 81 0.65 -2.07 3.44
N LYS A 82 1.13 -2.91 4.36
CA LYS A 82 0.37 -4.06 4.88
C LYS A 82 -0.88 -3.60 5.63
N ALA A 83 -0.76 -2.62 6.52
CA ALA A 83 -1.91 -2.07 7.26
C ALA A 83 -2.98 -1.47 6.33
N MET A 84 -2.55 -0.82 5.25
CA MET A 84 -3.43 -0.28 4.22
C MET A 84 -4.18 -1.39 3.48
N MET A 85 -3.47 -2.44 3.02
CA MET A 85 -4.10 -3.57 2.35
C MET A 85 -5.05 -4.34 3.26
N GLU A 86 -4.68 -4.57 4.53
CA GLU A 86 -5.57 -5.20 5.51
C GLU A 86 -6.86 -4.38 5.71
N ASN A 87 -6.73 -3.06 5.81
CA ASN A 87 -7.87 -2.15 5.98
C ASN A 87 -8.76 -2.10 4.72
N LEU A 88 -8.16 -2.14 3.52
CA LEU A 88 -8.89 -2.13 2.25
C LEU A 88 -9.51 -3.48 1.88
N SER A 89 -8.95 -4.60 2.36
CA SER A 89 -9.36 -5.95 1.95
C SER A 89 -10.65 -6.46 2.59
N THR A 90 -11.06 -5.91 3.73
CA THR A 90 -12.24 -6.38 4.45
C THR A 90 -13.22 -5.24 4.71
N GLU A 91 -14.50 -5.49 4.47
CA GLU A 91 -15.57 -4.58 4.88
C GLU A 91 -16.57 -5.31 5.79
N SER A 92 -17.24 -4.55 6.66
CA SER A 92 -18.29 -5.09 7.52
C SER A 92 -19.66 -4.90 6.87
N VAL A 93 -20.30 -6.00 6.51
CA VAL A 93 -21.66 -6.01 5.97
C VAL A 93 -22.66 -6.62 6.94
N PHE A 94 -23.92 -6.24 6.80
CA PHE A 94 -25.02 -6.89 7.52
C PHE A 94 -25.53 -8.06 6.69
N ASN A 95 -25.57 -9.24 7.29
CA ASN A 95 -26.17 -10.40 6.64
C ASN A 95 -27.71 -10.26 6.60
N LYS A 96 -28.39 -11.19 5.93
CA LYS A 96 -29.87 -11.22 5.86
C LYS A 96 -30.57 -11.28 7.23
N LYS A 97 -29.85 -11.64 8.30
CA LYS A 97 -30.34 -11.72 9.68
C LYS A 97 -30.01 -10.46 10.51
N GLY A 98 -29.37 -9.45 9.92
CA GLY A 98 -28.98 -8.21 10.60
C GLY A 98 -27.69 -8.33 11.43
N GLU A 99 -26.94 -9.41 11.30
CA GLU A 99 -25.66 -9.60 12.02
C GLU A 99 -24.50 -9.06 11.18
N LYS A 100 -23.53 -8.41 11.84
CA LYS A 100 -22.30 -7.96 11.18
C LYS A 100 -21.42 -9.15 10.81
N GLN A 101 -21.10 -9.28 9.53
CA GLN A 101 -20.12 -10.23 9.02
C GLN A 101 -19.04 -9.49 8.24
N LYS A 102 -17.80 -9.99 8.30
CA LYS A 102 -16.72 -9.48 7.47
C LYS A 102 -16.77 -10.19 6.13
N GLN A 103 -16.78 -9.41 5.05
CA GLN A 103 -16.61 -9.91 3.69
C GLN A 103 -15.39 -9.26 3.04
N ILE A 104 -14.97 -9.83 1.91
CA ILE A 104 -13.97 -9.20 1.05
C ILE A 104 -14.56 -7.88 0.56
N SER A 105 -13.77 -6.82 0.69
CA SER A 105 -14.19 -5.46 0.33
C SER A 105 -14.45 -5.33 -1.17
N PHE A 106 -15.50 -4.61 -1.52
CA PHE A 106 -15.80 -4.25 -2.92
C PHE A 106 -15.22 -2.88 -3.29
N ASN A 107 -14.24 -2.38 -2.55
CA ASN A 107 -13.51 -1.17 -2.92
C ASN A 107 -12.83 -1.34 -4.29
N SER A 108 -13.06 -0.39 -5.20
CA SER A 108 -12.59 -0.46 -6.58
C SER A 108 -11.06 -0.58 -6.69
N ILE A 109 -10.32 0.13 -5.84
CA ILE A 109 -8.85 0.10 -5.86
C ILE A 109 -8.35 -1.28 -5.41
N PHE A 110 -8.95 -1.83 -4.35
CA PHE A 110 -8.64 -3.18 -3.90
C PHE A 110 -8.97 -4.23 -4.96
N MET A 111 -10.16 -4.15 -5.57
CA MET A 111 -10.58 -5.07 -6.65
C MET A 111 -9.61 -5.05 -7.84
N MET A 112 -9.13 -3.87 -8.25
CA MET A 112 -8.21 -3.74 -9.38
C MET A 112 -6.85 -4.39 -9.12
N ALA A 113 -6.33 -4.31 -7.88
CA ALA A 113 -5.07 -4.93 -7.50
C ALA A 113 -5.20 -6.43 -7.22
N ASP A 114 -6.25 -6.87 -6.53
CA ASP A 114 -6.47 -8.28 -6.21
C ASP A 114 -6.77 -9.12 -7.48
N SER A 115 -7.57 -8.57 -8.40
CA SER A 115 -7.83 -9.21 -9.70
C SER A 115 -6.64 -9.21 -10.66
N GLY A 116 -5.57 -8.48 -10.33
CA GLY A 116 -4.40 -8.30 -11.20
C GLY A 116 -4.69 -7.50 -12.48
N ALA A 117 -5.83 -6.81 -12.57
CA ALA A 117 -6.21 -6.03 -13.74
C ALA A 117 -5.28 -4.83 -13.96
N ARG A 118 -5.03 -4.05 -12.90
CA ARG A 118 -4.11 -2.91 -12.90
C ARG A 118 -3.90 -2.40 -11.47
N GLY A 119 -2.70 -1.92 -11.15
CA GLY A 119 -2.39 -1.43 -9.81
C GLY A 119 -1.67 -2.49 -9.00
N SER A 120 -0.39 -2.25 -8.71
CA SER A 120 0.34 -3.08 -7.74
C SER A 120 0.16 -2.53 -6.33
N ALA A 121 0.39 -3.37 -5.32
CA ALA A 121 0.43 -2.93 -3.92
C ALA A 121 1.39 -1.74 -3.72
N ALA A 122 2.49 -1.70 -4.48
CA ALA A 122 3.44 -0.59 -4.47
C ALA A 122 2.84 0.72 -4.99
N GLN A 123 1.97 0.67 -6.00
CA GLN A 123 1.28 1.86 -6.53
C GLN A 123 0.19 2.34 -5.56
N ILE A 124 -0.60 1.43 -5.00
CA ILE A 124 -1.66 1.78 -4.04
C ILE A 124 -1.05 2.40 -2.77
N ARG A 125 0.11 1.89 -2.34
CA ARG A 125 0.87 2.43 -1.20
C ARG A 125 1.23 3.90 -1.37
N GLN A 126 1.59 4.34 -2.57
CA GLN A 126 1.90 5.76 -2.81
C GLN A 126 0.65 6.65 -2.71
N LEU A 127 -0.53 6.11 -3.02
CA LEU A 127 -1.80 6.85 -2.99
C LEU A 127 -2.34 7.01 -1.57
N ALA A 128 -2.37 5.93 -0.77
CA ALA A 128 -3.05 5.92 0.53
C ALA A 128 -2.14 5.59 1.73
N GLY A 129 -0.91 5.14 1.50
CA GLY A 129 0.06 4.82 2.54
C GLY A 129 1.00 5.98 2.82
N MET A 130 2.25 5.83 2.39
CA MET A 130 3.29 6.85 2.38
C MET A 130 4.17 6.65 1.15
N ARG A 131 4.76 7.72 0.61
CA ARG A 131 5.58 7.63 -0.60
C ARG A 131 6.91 6.92 -0.37
N GLY A 132 7.51 7.09 0.80
CA GLY A 132 8.70 6.35 1.21
C GLY A 132 10.03 7.04 0.88
N LEU A 133 11.08 6.22 0.78
CA LEU A 133 12.44 6.66 0.52
C LEU A 133 12.63 6.98 -0.98
N MET A 134 13.47 7.96 -1.28
CA MET A 134 13.80 8.33 -2.66
C MET A 134 15.31 8.23 -2.88
N ALA A 135 15.70 7.85 -4.10
CA ALA A 135 17.08 7.86 -4.52
C ALA A 135 17.46 9.25 -5.09
N LYS A 136 18.65 9.72 -4.75
CA LYS A 136 19.30 10.86 -5.39
C LYS A 136 19.83 10.47 -6.78
N PRO A 137 20.20 11.44 -7.63
CA PRO A 137 20.79 11.17 -8.95
C PRO A 137 22.10 10.35 -8.91
N ASP A 138 22.80 10.37 -7.77
CA ASP A 138 24.02 9.59 -7.54
C ASP A 138 23.75 8.12 -7.15
N GLY A 139 22.47 7.73 -7.00
CA GLY A 139 22.05 6.39 -6.59
C GLY A 139 21.97 6.18 -5.07
N SER A 140 22.40 7.15 -4.25
CA SER A 140 22.25 7.09 -2.80
C SER A 140 20.80 7.33 -2.37
N ILE A 141 20.37 6.68 -1.29
CA ILE A 141 19.01 6.82 -0.76
C ILE A 141 18.99 7.99 0.23
N ILE A 142 18.00 8.87 0.10
CA ILE A 142 17.78 9.96 1.06
C ILE A 142 17.23 9.34 2.35
N GLU A 143 17.93 9.56 3.47
CA GLU A 143 17.58 9.03 4.79
C GLU A 143 16.27 9.60 5.36
N THR A 144 15.82 10.74 4.83
CA THR A 144 14.55 11.37 5.18
C THR A 144 13.46 10.89 4.23
N PRO A 145 12.50 10.07 4.67
CA PRO A 145 11.43 9.61 3.81
C PRO A 145 10.37 10.69 3.60
N ILE A 146 9.56 10.51 2.56
CA ILE A 146 8.31 11.24 2.40
C ILE A 146 7.20 10.46 3.12
N THR A 147 6.81 10.95 4.29
CA THR A 147 5.74 10.37 5.14
C THR A 147 4.34 10.64 4.60
N ALA A 148 4.19 11.70 3.79
CA ALA A 148 2.95 12.04 3.12
C ALA A 148 2.59 11.03 2.01
N ASN A 149 1.30 10.96 1.67
CA ASN A 149 0.79 10.28 0.48
C ASN A 149 0.15 11.28 -0.50
N PHE A 150 -0.36 10.81 -1.63
CA PHE A 150 -1.00 11.69 -2.62
C PHE A 150 -2.41 12.17 -2.23
N ARG A 151 -3.03 11.59 -1.20
CA ARG A 151 -4.36 11.99 -0.72
C ARG A 151 -4.30 13.09 0.35
N GLU A 152 -3.24 13.10 1.16
CA GLU A 152 -2.93 14.14 2.17
C GLU A 152 -2.50 15.46 1.53
#